data_AF-A0ABD0RCZ1-F1
#
_entry.id   AF-A0ABD0RCZ1-F1
#
_cell.length_a   1.000
_cell.length_b   1.000
_cell.length_c   1.000
_cell.angle_alpha   90.00
_cell.angle_beta   90.00
_cell.angle_gamma   90.00
#
_symmetry.space_group_name_H-M   'P 1'
#
loop_
_entity.id
_entity.type
_entity.pdbx_description
1 polymer ?
#
loop_
_entity_poly.entity_id
_entity_poly.type
_entity_poly.pdbx_seq_one_letter_code
_entity_poly.pdbx_strand_id
1 'polypeptide(L)' 'WYNVLLPKYGLILELGPDGEVIDSLHDPTGSLTWAVSDVFQQGAHYYLGSTDLPFLSVLDEWS' A
#
# COMPACT_ATOMS: atom_id res chain seq x y z
N TRP A 1 21.49 9.40 7.65
CA TRP A 1 22.13 9.87 6.40
C TRP A 1 22.07 8.85 5.25
N TYR A 2 21.74 7.56 5.49
CA TYR A 2 21.60 6.54 4.44
C TYR A 2 20.28 6.58 3.62
N ASN A 3 19.25 7.31 4.06
CA ASN A 3 17.91 7.26 3.44
C ASN A 3 17.72 8.12 2.18
N VAL A 4 18.67 9.03 1.84
CA VAL A 4 18.51 9.95 0.69
C VAL A 4 18.66 9.25 -0.67
N LEU A 5 19.31 8.09 -0.72
CA LEU A 5 19.63 7.39 -1.98
C LEU A 5 18.80 6.14 -2.23
N LEU A 6 17.98 5.71 -1.28
CA LEU A 6 17.09 4.56 -1.49
C LEU A 6 15.91 5.01 -2.36
N PRO A 7 15.60 4.28 -3.45
CA PRO A 7 14.37 4.51 -4.18
C PRO A 7 13.19 4.39 -3.22
N LYS A 8 12.22 5.31 -3.33
CA LYS A 8 10.95 5.15 -2.62
C LYS A 8 10.27 3.90 -3.18
N TYR A 9 9.84 3.00 -2.30
CA TYR A 9 9.15 1.79 -2.69
C TYR A 9 7.99 1.56 -1.72
N GLY A 10 6.77 1.60 -2.24
CA GLY A 10 5.57 1.16 -1.55
C GLY A 10 5.34 -0.33 -1.78
N LEU A 11 4.99 -1.05 -0.72
CA LEU A 11 4.61 -2.45 -0.78
C LEU A 11 3.43 -2.69 0.14
N ILE A 12 2.35 -3.25 -0.41
CA ILE A 12 1.27 -3.85 0.37
C ILE A 12 1.26 -5.34 0.06
N LEU A 13 1.09 -6.15 1.10
CA LEU A 13 0.97 -7.59 0.97
C LEU A 13 -0.42 -8.01 1.42
N GLU A 14 -1.06 -8.86 0.64
CA GLU A 14 -2.22 -9.60 1.08
C GLU A 14 -1.72 -10.95 1.64
N LEU A 15 -2.15 -11.27 2.86
CA LEU A 15 -1.74 -12.48 3.54
C LEU A 15 -2.94 -13.42 3.69
N GLY A 16 -2.70 -14.70 3.45
CA GLY A 16 -3.65 -15.75 3.74
C GLY A 16 -3.73 -16.07 5.24
N PRO A 17 -4.65 -16.97 5.64
CA PRO A 17 -4.89 -17.30 7.04
C PRO A 17 -3.68 -17.87 7.77
N ASP A 18 -2.75 -18.50 7.04
CA ASP A 18 -1.56 -19.13 7.58
C ASP A 18 -0.31 -18.23 7.45
N GLY A 19 -0.50 -16.96 7.02
CA GLY A 19 0.56 -15.96 6.86
C GLY A 19 1.35 -16.08 5.55
N GLU A 20 0.90 -16.92 4.62
CA GLU A 20 1.41 -16.98 3.26
C GLU A 20 1.05 -15.70 2.48
N VAL A 21 1.96 -15.24 1.61
CA VAL A 21 1.67 -14.12 0.71
C VAL A 21 0.77 -14.63 -0.41
N ILE A 22 -0.45 -14.09 -0.49
CA ILE A 22 -1.43 -14.45 -1.53
C ILE A 22 -1.45 -13.44 -2.67
N ASP A 23 -1.12 -12.17 -2.38
CA ASP A 23 -0.96 -11.13 -3.40
C ASP A 23 -0.08 -9.97 -2.90
N SER A 24 0.32 -9.08 -3.80
CA SER A 24 1.14 -7.91 -3.50
C SER A 24 0.86 -6.75 -4.44
N LEU A 25 0.68 -5.55 -3.88
CA LEU A 25 0.69 -4.29 -4.62
C LEU A 25 2.06 -3.63 -4.50
N HIS A 26 2.65 -3.30 -5.63
CA HIS A 26 3.95 -2.64 -5.72
C HIS A 26 3.82 -1.21 -6.24
N ASP A 27 4.38 -0.25 -5.50
CA ASP A 27 4.60 1.12 -5.99
C ASP A 27 6.11 1.42 -6.00
N PRO A 28 6.82 1.05 -7.08
CA PRO A 28 8.27 1.26 -7.18
C PRO A 28 8.71 2.72 -7.19
N THR A 29 7.76 3.66 -7.27
CA THR A 29 8.02 5.10 -7.30
C THR A 29 7.68 5.80 -5.99
N GLY A 30 6.91 5.14 -5.12
CA GLY A 30 6.31 5.75 -3.92
C GLY A 30 5.42 6.95 -4.24
N SER A 31 4.78 6.96 -5.41
CA SER A 31 3.93 8.07 -5.86
C SER A 31 2.46 7.92 -5.45
N LEU A 32 1.99 6.69 -5.17
CA LEU A 32 0.63 6.42 -4.76
C LEU A 32 0.33 7.08 -3.42
N THR A 33 1.18 6.79 -2.43
CA THR A 33 1.15 7.43 -1.12
C THR A 33 2.47 7.18 -0.40
N TRP A 34 2.85 8.08 0.51
CA TRP A 34 4.09 7.96 1.28
C TRP A 34 3.96 7.16 2.57
N ALA A 35 2.72 6.84 2.99
CA ALA A 35 2.44 6.00 4.15
C ALA A 35 1.12 5.23 3.96
N VAL A 36 1.13 3.96 4.39
CA VAL A 36 -0.05 3.09 4.50
C VAL A 36 0.07 2.34 5.82
N SER A 37 -0.98 2.38 6.64
CA SER A 37 -1.08 1.56 7.85
C SER A 37 -2.00 0.36 7.65
N ASP A 38 -3.05 0.51 6.86
CA ASP A 38 -4.11 -0.47 6.70
C ASP A 38 -4.73 -0.38 5.29
N VAL A 39 -5.28 -1.51 4.84
CA VAL A 39 -6.05 -1.60 3.59
C VAL A 39 -7.41 -2.20 3.87
N PHE A 40 -8.45 -1.58 3.32
CA PHE A 40 -9.81 -2.08 3.36
C PHE A 40 -10.35 -2.25 1.95
N GLN A 41 -10.87 -3.43 1.62
CA GLN A 41 -11.48 -3.69 0.32
C GLN A 41 -13.01 -3.62 0.42
N GLN A 42 -13.65 -2.91 -0.52
CA GLN A 42 -15.10 -2.92 -0.71
C GLN A 42 -15.44 -3.04 -2.19
N GLY A 43 -15.89 -4.23 -2.61
CA GLY A 43 -16.12 -4.52 -4.01
C GLY A 43 -14.82 -4.50 -4.79
N ALA A 44 -14.74 -3.69 -5.84
CA ALA A 44 -13.53 -3.49 -6.64
C ALA A 44 -12.56 -2.47 -6.03
N HIS A 45 -13.01 -1.65 -5.08
CA HIS A 45 -12.19 -0.56 -4.55
C HIS A 45 -11.37 -0.99 -3.34
N TYR A 46 -10.15 -0.46 -3.26
CA TYR A 46 -9.27 -0.61 -2.11
C TYR A 46 -8.97 0.76 -1.50
N TYR A 47 -9.22 0.88 -0.21
CA TYR A 47 -9.05 2.09 0.58
C TYR A 47 -7.78 1.96 1.39
N LEU A 48 -6.80 2.82 1.13
CA LEU A 48 -5.51 2.83 1.81
C LEU A 48 -5.52 3.89 2.91
N GLY A 49 -5.58 3.42 4.15
CA GLY A 49 -5.55 4.26 5.35
C GLY A 49 -4.11 4.56 5.78
N SER A 50 -3.93 5.72 6.38
CA SER A 50 -2.71 6.07 7.11
C SER A 50 -3.05 6.98 8.27
N THR A 51 -2.42 6.76 9.42
CA THR A 51 -2.52 7.66 10.58
C THR A 51 -1.87 9.01 10.35
N ASP A 52 -1.03 9.13 9.31
CA ASP A 52 -0.24 10.32 9.04
C ASP A 52 -0.84 11.20 7.93
N LEU A 53 -1.86 10.71 7.22
CA LEU A 53 -2.47 11.38 6.08
C LEU A 53 -3.82 12.01 6.43
N PRO A 54 -4.12 13.23 5.97
CA PRO A 54 -5.43 13.85 6.15
C PRO A 54 -6.45 13.43 5.07
N PHE A 55 -6.16 12.39 4.30
CA PHE A 55 -7.00 11.89 3.22
C PHE A 55 -6.94 10.36 3.13
N LEU A 56 -7.96 9.78 2.49
CA LEU A 56 -8.04 8.36 2.21
C LEU A 56 -7.74 8.14 0.73
N SER A 57 -6.70 7.36 0.42
CA SER A 57 -6.38 7.01 -0.97
C SER A 57 -7.27 5.86 -1.42
N VAL A 58 -7.76 5.90 -2.66
CA VAL A 58 -8.62 4.86 -3.22
C VAL A 58 -8.00 4.34 -4.51
N LEU A 59 -7.96 3.01 -4.63
CA LEU A 59 -7.59 2.31 -5.85
C LEU A 59 -8.82 1.64 -6.44
N ASP A 60 -9.02 1.82 -7.74
CA ASP A 60 -10.13 1.21 -8.49
C ASP A 60 -9.84 -0.23 -8.89
N GLU A 61 -8.57 -0.58 -9.05
CA GLU A 61 -8.10 -1.92 -9.38
C GLU A 61 -6.82 -2.24 -8.59
N TRP A 62 -6.65 -3.51 -8.27
CA TRP A 62 -5.44 -4.07 -7.65
C TRP A 62 -4.59 -4.68 -8.76
N SER A 63 -3.47 -4.03 -9.11
CA SER A 63 -2.60 -4.43 -10.23
C SER A 63 -1.14 -4.46 -9.84
#